data_AF-A0A9D9DRH7-F1
#
_entry.id   AF-A0A9D9DRH7-F1
#
_cell.length_a   1.000
_cell.length_b   1.000
_cell.length_c   1.000
_cell.angle_alpha   90.00
_cell.angle_beta   90.00
_cell.angle_gamma   90.00
#
_symmetry.space_group_name_H-M   'P 1'
#
loop_
_entity.id
_entity.type
_entity.pdbx_description
1 polymer ?
#
loop_
_entity_poly.entity_id
_entity_poly.type
_entity_poly.pdbx_seq_one_letter_code
_entity_poly.pdbx_strand_id
1 'polypeptide(L)'
;METIKVPLNKHIVDDAQIYARQKGLKLSELIESYLQRLVGNSKKAKEEEIPDIVLSLLGAGMPVEEEDLNARDAYHEYLKEKYK
;
A
#
# COMPACT_ATOMS: atom_id res chain seq x y z
N MET A 1 3.44 -26.12 3.85
CA MET A 1 3.16 -24.93 4.68
C MET A 1 3.77 -25.13 6.03
N GLU A 2 4.56 -24.17 6.50
CA GLU A 2 5.01 -24.12 7.89
C GLU A 2 3.83 -23.70 8.77
N THR A 3 3.73 -24.27 9.97
CA THR A 3 2.64 -23.94 10.92
C THR A 3 3.22 -23.25 12.14
N ILE A 4 2.58 -22.17 12.57
CA ILE A 4 2.98 -21.37 13.73
C ILE A 4 1.89 -21.52 14.79
N LYS A 5 2.28 -21.80 16.04
CA LYS A 5 1.37 -21.87 17.18
C LYS A 5 1.43 -20.55 17.94
N VAL A 6 0.28 -19.89 18.09
CA VAL A 6 0.15 -18.64 18.85
C VAL A 6 -0.78 -18.90 20.04
N PRO A 7 -0.35 -18.58 21.28
CA PRO A 7 -1.24 -18.67 22.43
C PRO A 7 -2.33 -17.59 22.33
N LEU A 8 -3.59 -17.99 22.51
CA LEU A 8 -4.77 -17.11 22.41
C LEU A 8 -5.72 -17.37 23.58
N ASN A 9 -6.51 -16.36 23.94
CA ASN A 9 -7.57 -16.52 24.94
C ASN A 9 -8.66 -17.45 24.41
N LYS A 10 -8.98 -18.50 25.17
CA LYS A 10 -9.97 -19.52 24.80
C LYS A 10 -11.33 -18.93 24.47
N HIS A 11 -11.84 -17.99 25.26
CA HIS A 11 -13.16 -17.39 25.04
C HIS A 11 -13.24 -16.67 23.68
N ILE A 12 -12.17 -15.96 23.31
CA ILE A 12 -12.08 -15.27 22.02
C ILE A 12 -12.05 -16.28 20.86
N VAL A 13 -11.34 -17.40 21.04
CA VAL A 13 -11.26 -18.47 20.03
C VAL A 13 -12.62 -19.14 19.83
N ASP A 14 -13.36 -19.39 20.91
CA ASP A 14 -14.69 -20.01 20.87
C ASP A 14 -15.68 -19.10 20.11
N ASP A 15 -15.70 -17.81 20.42
CA ASP A 15 -16.55 -16.82 19.73
C ASP A 15 -16.19 -16.70 18.24
N ALA A 16 -14.89 -16.64 17.92
CA ALA A 16 -14.41 -16.60 16.54
C ALA A 16 -14.77 -17.88 15.77
N GLN A 17 -14.78 -19.03 16.43
CA GLN A 17 -15.19 -20.29 15.80
C GLN A 17 -16.69 -20.32 15.49
N ILE A 18 -17.54 -19.78 16.38
CA ILE A 18 -18.97 -19.62 16.11
C ILE A 18 -19.17 -18.69 14.91
N TYR A 19 -18.49 -17.54 14.91
CA TYR A 19 -18.56 -16.57 13.82
C TYR A 19 -18.13 -17.17 12.47
N ALA A 20 -17.01 -17.91 12.44
CA ALA A 20 -16.53 -18.56 11.23
C ALA A 20 -17.56 -19.56 10.69
N ARG A 21 -18.13 -20.40 11.56
CA ARG A 21 -19.17 -21.38 11.16
C ARG A 21 -20.42 -20.70 10.60
N GLN A 22 -20.88 -19.61 11.21
CA GLN A 22 -22.03 -18.83 10.72
C GLN A 22 -21.77 -18.25 9.32
N LYS A 23 -20.52 -17.96 8.98
CA LYS A 23 -20.10 -17.47 7.66
C LYS A 23 -19.72 -18.60 6.68
N GLY A 24 -19.82 -19.87 7.09
CA GLY A 24 -19.42 -21.01 6.27
C GLY A 24 -17.91 -21.13 6.04
N LEU A 25 -17.10 -20.52 6.92
CA LEU A 25 -15.64 -20.47 6.84
C LEU A 25 -14.99 -21.30 7.94
N LYS A 26 -13.75 -21.77 7.71
CA LYS A 26 -12.91 -22.31 8.78
C LYS A 26 -12.26 -21.16 9.55
N LEU A 27 -11.97 -21.40 10.84
CA LEU A 27 -11.27 -20.43 11.67
C LEU A 27 -9.88 -20.06 11.10
N SER A 28 -9.17 -21.03 10.52
CA SER A 28 -7.88 -20.79 9.87
C SER A 28 -8.01 -19.84 8.67
N GLU A 29 -9.03 -20.04 7.82
CA GLU A 29 -9.31 -19.20 6.65
C GLU A 29 -9.68 -17.78 7.07
N LEU A 30 -10.45 -17.64 8.16
CA LEU A 30 -10.81 -16.35 8.74
C LEU A 30 -9.57 -15.59 9.24
N ILE A 31 -8.71 -16.26 10.03
CA ILE A 31 -7.50 -15.66 10.58
C ILE A 31 -6.53 -15.26 9.45
N GLU A 32 -6.32 -16.15 8.49
CA GLU A 32 -5.46 -15.90 7.34
C GLU A 32 -5.94 -14.70 6.52
N SER A 33 -7.23 -14.65 6.18
CA SER A 33 -7.83 -13.53 5.47
C SER A 33 -7.66 -12.21 6.23
N TYR A 34 -7.84 -12.24 7.55
CA TYR A 34 -7.69 -11.04 8.38
C TYR A 34 -6.24 -10.56 8.45
N LEU A 35 -5.29 -11.46 8.69
CA LEU A 35 -3.86 -11.13 8.70
C LEU A 35 -3.38 -10.63 7.33
N GLN A 36 -3.86 -11.23 6.24
CA GLN A 36 -3.59 -10.77 4.88
C GLN A 36 -4.10 -9.35 4.64
N ARG A 37 -5.27 -8.97 5.16
CA ARG A 37 -5.78 -7.59 5.06
C ARG A 37 -4.96 -6.62 5.92
N LEU A 38 -4.64 -7.04 7.14
CA LEU A 38 -3.88 -6.21 8.09
C LEU A 38 -2.47 -5.91 7.57
N VAL A 39 -1.78 -6.93 7.06
CA VAL A 39 -0.42 -6.81 6.50
C VAL A 39 -0.42 -6.39 5.03
N GLY A 40 -1.50 -6.66 4.29
CA GLY A 40 -1.68 -6.20 2.91
C GLY A 40 -1.71 -4.68 2.83
N ASN A 41 -2.34 -4.02 3.82
CA ASN A 41 -2.28 -2.57 3.98
C ASN A 41 -0.88 -2.07 4.33
N SER A 42 -0.06 -2.84 5.07
CA SER A 42 1.33 -2.47 5.35
C SER A 42 2.29 -2.76 4.19
N LYS A 43 1.94 -3.66 3.26
CA LYS A 43 2.70 -3.92 2.03
C LYS A 43 2.39 -2.91 0.92
N LYS A 44 1.22 -2.28 0.92
CA LYS A 44 0.87 -1.16 0.02
C LYS A 44 1.67 0.13 0.28
N ALA A 45 2.43 0.19 1.38
CA ALA A 45 3.42 1.25 1.61
C ALA A 45 4.76 1.00 0.88
N LYS A 46 4.87 -0.09 0.09
CA LYS A 46 5.78 -0.09 -1.06
C LYS A 46 4.98 0.45 -2.22
N GLU A 47 5.28 1.70 -2.57
CA GLU A 47 4.92 2.42 -3.79
C GLU A 47 4.14 1.54 -4.77
N GLU A 48 2.83 1.76 -4.87
CA GLU A 48 2.11 1.37 -6.08
C GLU A 48 2.79 2.14 -7.22
N GLU A 49 3.71 1.47 -7.93
CA GLU A 49 4.38 2.02 -9.11
C GLU A 49 3.29 2.58 -10.03
N ILE A 50 3.36 3.89 -10.29
CA ILE A 50 2.40 4.61 -11.10
C ILE A 50 2.34 3.88 -12.46
N PRO A 51 1.16 3.43 -12.94
CA PRO A 51 1.08 2.68 -14.19
C PRO A 51 1.76 3.41 -15.35
N ASP A 52 2.48 2.68 -16.20
CA ASP A 52 3.27 3.22 -17.33
C ASP A 52 2.52 4.23 -18.20
N ILE A 53 1.22 4.01 -18.40
CA ILE A 53 0.38 4.93 -19.17
C ILE A 53 0.21 6.28 -18.45
N VAL A 54 0.08 6.28 -17.13
CA VAL A 54 -0.03 7.48 -16.31
C VAL A 54 1.32 8.21 -16.31
N LEU A 55 2.44 7.49 -16.21
CA LEU A 55 3.79 8.06 -16.41
C LEU A 55 3.95 8.69 -17.80
N SER A 56 3.42 8.03 -18.85
CA SER A 56 3.48 8.55 -20.22
C SER A 56 2.65 9.83 -20.41
N LEU A 57 1.53 9.95 -19.67
CA LEU A 57 0.63 11.10 -19.70
C LEU A 57 1.12 12.27 -18.84
N LEU A 58 1.89 11.99 -17.79
CA LEU A 58 2.56 13.00 -16.96
C LEU A 58 3.64 13.78 -17.73
N GLY A 59 4.01 13.34 -18.94
CA GLY A 59 5.16 13.86 -19.67
C GLY A 59 6.47 13.48 -18.97
N ALA A 60 7.61 14.05 -19.37
CA ALA A 60 8.93 13.76 -18.79
C ALA A 60 9.10 14.26 -17.33
N GLY A 61 8.17 13.96 -16.44
CA GLY A 61 8.27 14.16 -15.01
C GLY A 61 8.66 12.86 -14.33
N MET A 62 9.97 12.62 -14.20
CA MET A 62 10.47 11.67 -13.21
C MET A 62 10.23 12.25 -11.80
N PRO A 63 10.02 11.41 -10.77
CA PRO A 63 10.04 11.87 -9.39
C PRO A 63 11.40 12.51 -9.11
N VAL A 64 11.38 13.68 -8.49
CA VAL A 64 12.57 14.51 -8.26
C VAL A 64 13.26 14.03 -6.99
N GLU A 65 14.57 13.84 -7.03
CA GLU A 65 15.39 13.76 -5.82
C GLU A 65 15.25 15.10 -5.07
N GLU A 66 15.14 15.07 -3.73
CA GLU A 66 14.81 16.26 -2.91
C GLU A 66 15.77 17.44 -3.12
N GLU A 67 16.99 17.20 -3.62
CA GLU A 67 18.00 18.23 -3.88
C GLU A 67 18.07 18.78 -5.32
N ASP A 68 17.35 18.22 -6.30
CA ASP A 68 17.45 18.66 -7.72
C ASP A 68 16.32 19.61 -8.15
N LEU A 69 16.21 20.73 -7.44
CA LEU A 69 15.32 21.85 -7.82
C LEU A 69 16.00 22.89 -8.73
N ASN A 70 17.31 22.80 -8.97
CA ASN A 70 18.05 23.93 -9.54
C ASN A 70 17.89 24.14 -11.07
N ALA A 71 17.46 23.12 -11.83
CA ALA A 71 17.23 23.28 -13.28
C ALA A 71 15.79 23.68 -13.63
N ARG A 72 14.80 23.19 -12.86
CA ARG A 72 13.39 23.52 -13.07
C ARG A 72 13.07 24.93 -12.61
N ASP A 73 13.66 25.37 -11.50
CA ASP A 73 13.48 26.73 -11.00
C ASP A 73 14.10 27.75 -11.96
N ALA A 74 15.31 27.50 -12.45
CA ALA A 74 15.94 28.37 -13.45
C ALA A 74 15.13 28.46 -14.76
N TYR A 75 14.54 27.35 -15.22
CA TYR A 75 13.68 27.34 -16.40
C TYR A 75 12.32 28.02 -16.16
N HIS A 76 11.76 27.85 -14.97
CA HIS A 76 10.54 28.51 -14.55
C HIS A 76 10.72 30.03 -14.41
N GLU A 77 11.86 30.47 -13.86
CA GLU A 77 12.27 31.87 -13.74
C GLU A 77 12.42 32.52 -15.14
N TYR A 78 13.12 31.84 -16.05
CA TYR A 78 13.26 32.28 -17.45
C TYR A 78 11.91 32.43 -18.16
N LEU A 79 10.99 31.49 -18.00
CA LEU A 79 9.64 31.58 -18.59
C LEU A 79 8.86 32.77 -17.99
N LYS A 80 9.00 33.01 -16.69
CA LYS A 80 8.35 34.12 -15.98
C LYS A 80 8.84 35.48 -16.47
N GLU A 81 10.13 35.63 -16.78
CA GLU A 81 10.68 36.84 -17.40
C GLU A 81 10.25 37.00 -18.85
N LYS A 82 10.21 35.91 -19.62
CA LYS A 82 9.87 35.94 -21.05
C LYS A 82 8.43 36.39 -21.33
N TYR A 83 7.51 36.12 -20.41
CA TYR A 83 6.08 36.44 -20.56
C TYR A 83 5.59 37.54 -19.61
N LYS A 84 6.52 38.38 -19.12
CA LYS A 84 6.23 39.56 -18.30
C LYS A 84 5.85 40.78 -19.15
#